data_AF-A0AAD4GMW9-F1
#
_entry.id   AF-A0AAD4GMW9-F1
#
_cell.length_a   1.000
_cell.length_b   1.000
_cell.length_c   1.000
_cell.angle_alpha   90.00
_cell.angle_beta   90.00
_cell.angle_gamma   90.00
#
_symmetry.space_group_name_H-M   'P 1'
#
loop_
_entity.id
_entity.type
_entity.pdbx_description
1 polymer ?
#
loop_
_entity_poly.entity_id
_entity_poly.type
_entity_poly.pdbx_seq_one_letter_code
_entity_poly.pdbx_strand_id
1 'polypeptide(L)'
;GYKLCQQISKNLQQRSQTIQKAIAEYNIQASRLVPPQHSISWKEIVKYMSLGEFDLLQHTWDDVHDHIWAKPAVHEGMAKFFKLCRAKEEIIRLNVEIWCLRTAIYDEEVEVSKTIVSMHEVQPLLAAELCRRHQTHAAVNAIHLYCLNLIEKQYSLAR
;
A
#
# COMPACT_ATOMS: atom_id res chain seq x y z
N GLY A 1 6.36 -0.72 17.70
CA GLY A 1 5.28 -1.44 17.01
C GLY A 1 4.12 -1.77 17.94
N TYR A 2 4.28 -2.76 18.82
CA TYR A 2 3.17 -3.35 19.58
C TYR A 2 2.32 -2.37 20.40
N LYS A 3 2.92 -1.46 21.18
CA LYS A 3 2.19 -0.44 21.95
C LYS A 3 1.38 0.51 21.06
N LEU A 4 1.92 0.89 19.90
CA LEU A 4 1.22 1.72 18.92
C LEU A 4 0.02 0.98 18.33
N CYS A 5 0.19 -0.30 17.97
CA CYS A 5 -0.94 -1.13 17.50
C CYS A 5 -2.05 -1.23 18.55
N GLN A 6 -1.71 -1.42 19.82
CA GLN A 6 -2.70 -1.43 20.91
C GLN A 6 -3.44 -0.10 21.05
N GLN A 7 -2.74 1.02 20.96
CA GLN A 7 -3.35 2.35 21.00
C GLN A 7 -4.30 2.58 19.82
N ILE A 8 -3.90 2.17 18.61
CA ILE A 8 -4.75 2.23 17.42
C ILE A 8 -6.01 1.40 17.63
N SER A 9 -5.90 0.15 18.08
CA SER A 9 -7.06 -0.70 18.36
C SER A 9 -8.00 -0.10 19.40
N LYS A 10 -7.46 0.46 20.49
CA LYS A 10 -8.26 1.11 21.54
C LYS A 10 -9.00 2.34 21.01
N ASN A 11 -8.32 3.18 20.23
CA ASN A 11 -8.91 4.38 19.63
C ASN A 11 -10.01 4.03 18.62
N LEU A 12 -9.81 2.99 17.81
CA LEU A 12 -10.82 2.49 16.88
C LEU A 12 -12.07 1.98 17.62
N GLN A 13 -11.88 1.22 18.70
CA GLN A 13 -12.99 0.75 19.53
C GLN A 13 -13.76 1.91 20.17
N GLN A 14 -13.05 2.89 20.72
CA GLN A 14 -13.66 4.07 21.33
C GLN A 14 -14.45 4.88 20.28
N ARG A 15 -13.89 5.10 19.10
CA ARG A 15 -14.58 5.78 18.00
C ARG A 15 -15.86 5.03 17.59
N SER A 16 -15.80 3.70 17.46
CA SER A 16 -16.95 2.86 17.14
C SER A 16 -18.08 3.03 18.17
N GLN A 17 -17.75 2.96 19.45
CA GLN A 17 -18.72 3.17 20.55
C GLN A 17 -19.32 4.58 20.53
N THR A 18 -18.52 5.61 20.26
CA THR A 18 -19.00 6.99 20.15
C THR A 18 -20.00 7.15 19.01
N ILE A 19 -19.71 6.56 17.84
CA ILE A 19 -20.64 6.62 16.69
C ILE A 19 -21.94 5.87 17.02
N GLN A 20 -21.86 4.68 17.64
CA GLN A 20 -23.05 3.93 18.07
C GLN A 20 -23.94 4.73 19.03
N LYS A 21 -23.34 5.45 19.99
CA LYS A 21 -24.08 6.35 20.89
C LYS A 21 -24.72 7.52 20.14
N ALA A 22 -23.99 8.13 19.21
CA ALA A 22 -24.52 9.23 18.40
C ALA A 22 -25.72 8.79 17.54
N ILE A 23 -25.67 7.58 16.96
CA ILE A 23 -26.80 7.00 16.21
C ILE A 23 -28.02 6.79 17.13
N ALA A 24 -27.81 6.26 18.33
CA ALA A 24 -28.89 6.05 19.28
C ALA A 24 -29.57 7.38 19.65
N GLU A 25 -28.79 8.42 19.92
CA GLU A 25 -29.30 9.76 20.20
C GLU A 25 -30.04 10.35 18.99
N TYR A 26 -29.44 10.26 17.79
CA TYR A 26 -30.10 10.69 16.56
C TYR A 26 -31.47 10.02 16.38
N ASN A 27 -31.55 8.70 16.54
CA ASN A 27 -32.81 7.96 16.38
C ASN A 27 -33.88 8.39 17.39
N ILE A 28 -33.49 8.69 18.63
CA ILE A 28 -34.41 9.25 19.64
C ILE A 28 -34.96 10.59 19.16
N GLN A 29 -34.10 11.51 18.70
CA GLN A 29 -34.54 12.84 18.27
C GLN A 29 -35.34 12.79 16.96
N ALA A 30 -34.93 11.96 16.00
CA ALA A 30 -35.61 11.74 14.72
C ALA A 30 -37.07 11.29 14.92
N SER A 31 -37.33 10.44 15.92
CA SER A 31 -38.68 9.98 16.27
C SER A 31 -39.60 11.07 16.83
N ARG A 32 -39.02 12.16 17.36
CA ARG A 32 -39.75 13.29 17.97
C ARG A 32 -40.11 14.38 16.97
N LEU A 33 -39.57 14.33 15.76
CA LEU A 33 -39.89 15.28 14.69
C LEU A 33 -41.28 15.02 14.09
N VAL A 34 -41.87 16.05 13.49
CA VAL A 34 -43.18 15.96 12.80
C VAL A 34 -42.98 16.43 11.35
N PRO A 35 -43.02 15.52 10.36
CA PRO A 35 -43.20 14.06 10.48
C PRO A 35 -41.95 13.35 11.06
N PRO A 36 -42.12 12.16 11.67
CA PRO A 36 -40.99 11.35 12.15
C PRO A 36 -39.99 11.06 11.03
N GLN A 37 -38.70 11.22 11.30
CA GLN A 37 -37.64 10.92 10.34
C GLN A 37 -37.19 9.45 10.42
N HIS A 38 -36.55 8.97 9.34
CA HIS A 38 -36.00 7.63 9.23
C HIS A 38 -34.93 7.34 10.29
N SER A 39 -35.04 6.20 10.97
CA SER A 39 -34.06 5.71 11.94
C SER A 39 -32.88 5.03 11.24
N ILE A 40 -31.64 5.36 11.63
CA ILE A 40 -30.43 4.79 11.04
C ILE A 40 -29.95 3.60 11.85
N SER A 41 -29.60 2.50 11.18
CA SER A 41 -28.97 1.33 11.79
C SER A 41 -27.45 1.37 11.69
N TRP A 42 -26.76 0.80 12.69
CA TRP A 42 -25.31 0.58 12.62
C TRP A 42 -24.89 -0.19 11.37
N LYS A 43 -25.68 -1.19 10.95
CA LYS A 43 -25.39 -1.99 9.76
C LYS A 43 -25.41 -1.15 8.48
N GLU A 44 -26.29 -0.15 8.41
CA GLU A 44 -26.39 0.77 7.27
C GLU A 44 -25.18 1.69 7.23
N ILE A 45 -24.76 2.23 8.37
CA ILE A 45 -23.57 3.09 8.45
C ILE A 45 -22.31 2.33 8.05
N VAL A 46 -22.13 1.09 8.54
CA VAL A 46 -20.97 0.27 8.15
C VAL A 46 -20.99 -0.01 6.64
N LYS A 47 -22.18 -0.26 6.06
CA LYS A 47 -22.36 -0.50 4.63
C LYS A 47 -21.94 0.70 3.77
N TYR A 48 -22.07 1.92 4.27
CA TYR A 48 -21.71 3.16 3.56
C TYR A 48 -20.47 3.85 4.10
N MET A 49 -19.75 3.24 5.04
CA MET A 49 -18.54 3.82 5.64
C MET A 49 -17.47 4.14 4.59
N SER A 50 -17.40 3.35 3.51
CA SER A 50 -16.49 3.60 2.38
C SER A 50 -16.80 4.89 1.63
N LEU A 51 -18.03 5.39 1.64
CA LEU A 51 -18.37 6.69 1.05
C LEU A 51 -17.86 7.85 1.91
N GLY A 52 -17.78 7.64 3.23
CA GLY A 52 -17.21 8.60 4.17
C GLY A 52 -15.68 8.74 4.09
N GLU A 53 -15.00 7.95 3.25
CA GLU A 53 -13.57 8.12 2.96
C GLU A 53 -13.31 9.26 1.96
N PHE A 54 -14.35 9.78 1.33
CA PHE A 54 -14.26 10.87 0.36
C PHE A 54 -14.74 12.18 1.00
N ASP A 55 -13.80 12.96 1.55
CA ASP A 55 -14.08 14.29 2.12
C ASP A 55 -14.80 15.22 1.12
N LEU A 56 -14.58 15.00 -0.18
CA LEU A 56 -15.27 15.72 -1.27
C LEU A 56 -16.81 15.57 -1.20
N LEU A 57 -17.31 14.42 -0.72
CA LEU A 57 -18.74 14.15 -0.60
C LEU A 57 -19.39 14.83 0.61
N GLN A 58 -18.59 15.30 1.58
CA GLN A 58 -19.10 15.97 2.78
C GLN A 58 -19.76 17.32 2.45
N HIS A 59 -19.37 17.94 1.33
CA HIS A 59 -19.83 19.27 0.93
C HIS A 59 -20.90 19.24 -0.17
N THR A 60 -21.15 18.09 -0.77
CA THR A 60 -22.24 17.91 -1.73
C THR A 60 -23.51 17.56 -0.96
N TRP A 61 -24.54 18.39 -1.08
CA TRP A 61 -25.85 18.20 -0.45
C TRP A 61 -26.73 17.20 -1.23
N ASP A 62 -26.16 16.56 -2.25
CA ASP A 62 -26.86 15.60 -3.10
C ASP A 62 -26.89 14.22 -2.45
N ASP A 63 -28.04 13.55 -2.54
CA ASP A 63 -28.18 12.16 -2.14
C ASP A 63 -27.38 11.26 -3.10
N VAL A 64 -26.17 10.90 -2.69
CA VAL A 64 -25.29 10.03 -3.45
C VAL A 64 -25.74 8.57 -3.39
N HIS A 65 -26.64 8.18 -2.46
CA HIS A 65 -27.01 6.77 -2.27
C HIS A 65 -27.71 6.15 -3.49
N ASP A 66 -28.43 6.96 -4.26
CA ASP A 66 -29.13 6.51 -5.46
C ASP A 66 -28.20 6.26 -6.64
N HIS A 67 -26.98 6.80 -6.59
CA HIS A 67 -26.01 6.63 -7.66
C HIS A 67 -25.50 5.18 -7.72
N ILE A 68 -25.42 4.65 -8.93
CA ILE A 68 -24.98 3.26 -9.17
C ILE A 68 -23.57 3.03 -8.60
N TRP A 69 -22.66 4.01 -8.69
CA TRP A 69 -21.29 3.92 -8.17
C TRP A 69 -21.21 3.91 -6.63
N ALA A 70 -22.22 4.44 -5.94
CA ALA A 70 -22.31 4.48 -4.48
C ALA A 70 -22.93 3.21 -3.89
N LYS A 71 -23.50 2.33 -4.73
CA LYS A 71 -24.01 1.02 -4.30
C LYS A 71 -22.83 0.14 -3.88
N PRO A 72 -22.81 -0.41 -2.65
CA PRO A 72 -21.64 -1.12 -2.13
C PRO A 72 -21.17 -2.30 -2.99
N ALA A 73 -22.11 -3.06 -3.56
CA ALA A 73 -21.77 -4.17 -4.45
C ALA A 73 -21.05 -3.71 -5.74
N VAL A 74 -21.48 -2.58 -6.30
CA VAL A 74 -20.83 -1.98 -7.48
C VAL A 74 -19.46 -1.46 -7.10
N HIS A 75 -19.35 -0.79 -5.95
CA HIS A 75 -18.07 -0.27 -5.45
C HIS A 75 -17.06 -1.40 -5.18
N GLU A 76 -17.49 -2.50 -4.57
CA GLU A 76 -16.66 -3.70 -4.37
C GLU A 76 -16.21 -4.30 -5.72
N GLY A 77 -17.12 -4.36 -6.69
CA GLY A 77 -16.81 -4.79 -8.06
C GLY A 77 -15.77 -3.90 -8.74
N MET A 78 -15.95 -2.58 -8.65
CA MET A 78 -15.01 -1.59 -9.18
C MET A 78 -13.65 -1.68 -8.50
N ALA A 79 -13.59 -1.81 -7.17
CA ALA A 79 -12.34 -1.97 -6.44
C ALA A 79 -11.58 -3.23 -6.89
N LYS A 80 -12.27 -4.36 -7.09
CA LYS A 80 -11.67 -5.59 -7.63
C LYS A 80 -11.19 -5.39 -9.07
N PHE A 81 -12.00 -4.75 -9.91
CA PHE A 81 -11.64 -4.46 -11.30
C PHE A 81 -10.39 -3.59 -11.39
N PHE A 82 -10.33 -2.48 -10.66
CA PHE A 82 -9.17 -1.60 -10.66
C PHE A 82 -7.94 -2.26 -10.05
N LYS A 83 -8.08 -3.09 -9.01
CA LYS A 83 -6.97 -3.92 -8.50
C LYS A 83 -6.43 -4.85 -9.59
N LEU A 84 -7.29 -5.45 -10.40
CA LEU A 84 -6.86 -6.28 -11.53
C LEU A 84 -6.15 -5.46 -12.62
N CYS A 85 -6.67 -4.29 -12.98
CA CYS A 85 -6.01 -3.38 -13.93
C CYS A 85 -4.63 -2.98 -13.42
N ARG A 86 -4.53 -2.55 -12.15
CA ARG A 86 -3.26 -2.21 -11.51
C ARG A 86 -2.31 -3.40 -11.46
N ALA A 87 -2.77 -4.61 -11.16
CA ALA A 87 -1.93 -5.80 -11.16
C ALA A 87 -1.32 -6.08 -12.55
N LYS A 88 -2.08 -5.84 -13.63
CA LYS A 88 -1.57 -5.97 -15.01
C LYS A 88 -0.50 -4.91 -15.33
N GLU A 89 -0.75 -3.65 -14.95
CA GLU A 89 0.24 -2.58 -15.08
C GLU A 89 1.50 -2.86 -14.27
N GLU A 90 1.33 -3.36 -13.05
CA GLU A 90 2.39 -3.72 -12.13
C GLU A 90 3.30 -4.80 -12.71
N ILE A 91 2.74 -5.84 -13.35
CA ILE A 91 3.52 -6.88 -14.03
C ILE A 91 4.43 -6.26 -15.10
N ILE A 92 3.90 -5.34 -15.92
CA ILE A 92 4.67 -4.66 -16.96
C ILE A 92 5.79 -3.82 -16.33
N ARG A 93 5.49 -3.06 -15.27
CA ARG A 93 6.49 -2.24 -14.56
C ARG A 93 7.58 -3.10 -13.93
N LEU A 94 7.20 -4.17 -13.24
CA LEU A 94 8.14 -5.09 -12.59
C LEU A 94 9.07 -5.75 -13.61
N ASN A 95 8.61 -6.08 -14.82
CA ASN A 95 9.50 -6.59 -15.86
C ASN A 95 10.63 -5.61 -16.20
N VAL A 96 10.32 -4.31 -16.32
CA VAL A 96 11.36 -3.27 -16.54
C VAL A 96 12.26 -3.15 -15.32
N GLU A 97 11.68 -3.12 -14.12
CA GLU A 97 12.41 -2.96 -12.87
C GLU A 97 13.38 -4.12 -12.59
N ILE A 98 13.01 -5.35 -12.96
CA ILE A 98 13.89 -6.52 -12.93
C ILE A 98 15.16 -6.26 -13.74
N TRP A 99 15.03 -5.80 -14.98
CA TRP A 99 16.18 -5.49 -15.85
C TRP A 99 17.01 -4.33 -15.33
N CYS A 100 16.35 -3.26 -14.87
CA CYS A 100 17.02 -2.11 -14.26
C CYS A 100 17.84 -2.54 -13.03
N LEU A 101 17.28 -3.38 -12.15
CA LEU A 101 17.98 -3.87 -10.97
C LEU A 101 19.19 -4.73 -11.34
N ARG A 102 19.08 -5.62 -12.33
CA ARG A 102 20.23 -6.42 -12.81
C ARG A 102 21.35 -5.54 -13.34
N THR A 103 20.99 -4.54 -14.14
CA THR A 103 21.94 -3.59 -14.73
C THR A 103 22.62 -2.77 -13.64
N ALA A 104 21.85 -2.23 -12.70
CA ALA A 104 22.39 -1.47 -11.57
C ALA A 104 23.37 -2.30 -10.72
N ILE A 105 23.05 -3.57 -10.44
CA ILE A 105 23.96 -4.47 -9.70
C ILE A 105 25.24 -4.73 -10.49
N TYR A 106 25.14 -4.96 -11.80
CA TYR A 106 26.31 -5.18 -12.66
C TYR A 106 27.21 -3.94 -12.73
N ASP A 107 26.62 -2.78 -13.00
CA ASP A 107 27.35 -1.51 -13.11
C ASP A 107 28.01 -1.14 -11.78
N GLU A 108 27.31 -1.34 -10.65
CA GLU A 108 27.87 -1.15 -9.32
C GLU A 108 29.09 -2.05 -9.09
N GLU A 109 29.00 -3.35 -9.40
CA GLU A 109 30.11 -4.29 -9.20
C GLU A 109 31.34 -3.88 -10.01
N VAL A 110 31.14 -3.45 -11.25
CA VAL A 110 32.20 -2.98 -12.15
C VAL A 110 32.86 -1.71 -11.60
N GLU A 111 32.07 -0.72 -11.21
CA GLU A 111 32.58 0.57 -10.74
C GLU A 111 33.25 0.48 -9.37
N VAL A 112 32.69 -0.30 -8.46
CA VAL A 112 33.27 -0.52 -7.12
C VAL A 112 34.58 -1.30 -7.24
N SER A 113 34.63 -2.34 -8.09
CA SER A 113 35.87 -3.11 -8.32
C SER A 113 36.99 -2.23 -8.86
N LYS A 114 36.71 -1.38 -9.87
CA LYS A 114 37.68 -0.42 -10.40
C LYS A 114 38.15 0.56 -9.32
N THR A 115 37.21 1.09 -8.53
CA THR A 115 37.50 2.05 -7.47
C THR A 115 38.41 1.43 -6.41
N ILE A 116 38.11 0.21 -5.96
CA ILE A 116 38.93 -0.52 -4.99
C ILE A 116 40.37 -0.71 -5.50
N VAL A 117 40.54 -1.14 -6.76
CA VAL A 117 41.87 -1.33 -7.36
C VAL A 117 42.64 -0.02 -7.40
N SER A 118 42.03 1.06 -7.89
CA SER A 118 42.69 2.37 -7.96
C SER A 118 43.03 2.93 -6.57
N MET A 119 42.17 2.72 -5.58
CA MET A 119 42.39 3.18 -4.21
C MET A 119 43.42 2.33 -3.47
N HIS A 120 43.65 1.08 -3.89
CA HIS A 120 44.65 0.22 -3.27
C HIS A 120 46.07 0.79 -3.43
N GLU A 121 46.35 1.45 -4.56
CA GLU A 121 47.65 2.09 -4.82
C GLU A 121 47.83 3.40 -4.05
N VAL A 122 46.75 4.15 -3.83
CA VAL A 122 46.79 5.49 -3.19
C VAL A 122 46.62 5.41 -1.68
N GLN A 123 45.63 4.65 -1.21
CA GLN A 123 45.25 4.56 0.20
C GLN A 123 44.74 3.15 0.57
N PRO A 124 45.65 2.22 0.90
CA PRO A 124 45.32 0.80 1.13
C PRO A 124 44.27 0.57 2.23
N LEU A 125 44.29 1.37 3.29
CA LEU A 125 43.32 1.25 4.40
C LEU A 125 41.89 1.62 3.97
N LEU A 126 41.75 2.63 3.10
CA LEU A 126 40.45 3.03 2.57
C LEU A 126 39.94 1.97 1.58
N ALA A 127 40.82 1.43 0.74
CA ALA A 127 40.47 0.33 -0.16
C ALA A 127 39.99 -0.91 0.62
N ALA A 128 40.65 -1.27 1.72
CA ALA A 128 40.24 -2.39 2.59
C ALA A 128 38.86 -2.14 3.23
N GLU A 129 38.58 -0.91 3.67
CA GLU A 129 37.28 -0.52 4.21
C GLU A 129 36.18 -0.63 3.14
N LEU A 130 36.44 -0.13 1.93
CA LEU A 130 35.53 -0.22 0.78
C LEU A 130 35.25 -1.68 0.39
N CYS A 131 36.29 -2.52 0.29
CA CYS A 131 36.14 -3.96 0.05
C CYS A 131 35.18 -4.60 1.05
N ARG A 132 35.37 -4.37 2.34
CA ARG A 132 34.55 -5.02 3.38
C ARG A 132 33.11 -4.50 3.39
N ARG A 133 32.87 -3.23 3.10
CA ARG A 133 31.50 -2.71 2.89
C ARG A 133 30.85 -3.32 1.65
N HIS A 134 31.60 -3.36 0.54
CA HIS A 134 31.14 -3.95 -0.71
C HIS A 134 30.77 -5.43 -0.56
N GLN A 135 31.56 -6.22 0.15
CA GLN A 135 31.26 -7.64 0.42
C GLN A 135 29.87 -7.85 1.06
N THR A 136 29.48 -6.97 1.98
CA THR A 136 28.15 -7.02 2.61
C THR A 136 27.06 -6.72 1.58
N HIS A 137 27.27 -5.72 0.73
CA HIS A 137 26.33 -5.35 -0.32
C HIS A 137 26.23 -6.41 -1.42
N ALA A 138 27.36 -6.96 -1.87
CA ALA A 138 27.45 -8.05 -2.82
C ALA A 138 26.73 -9.32 -2.33
N ALA A 139 26.77 -9.62 -1.03
CA ALA A 139 26.01 -10.73 -0.46
C ALA A 139 24.48 -10.52 -0.59
N VAL A 140 24.00 -9.29 -0.40
CA VAL A 140 22.59 -8.93 -0.61
C VAL A 140 22.24 -8.97 -2.10
N ASN A 141 23.09 -8.41 -2.96
CA ASN A 141 22.93 -8.46 -4.41
C ASN A 141 22.90 -9.90 -4.94
N ALA A 142 23.68 -10.82 -4.36
CA ALA A 142 23.62 -12.24 -4.69
C ALA A 142 22.25 -12.87 -4.39
N ILE A 143 21.61 -12.50 -3.28
CA ILE A 143 20.24 -12.92 -2.95
C ILE A 143 19.26 -12.34 -3.98
N HIS A 144 19.38 -11.04 -4.31
CA HIS A 144 18.54 -10.43 -5.33
C HIS A 144 18.66 -11.14 -6.67
N LEU A 145 19.88 -11.36 -7.18
CA LEU A 145 20.13 -12.08 -8.42
C LEU A 145 19.58 -13.50 -8.38
N TYR A 146 19.70 -14.21 -7.26
CA TYR A 146 19.11 -15.54 -7.09
C TYR A 146 17.58 -15.49 -7.22
N CYS A 147 16.91 -14.58 -6.53
CA CYS A 147 15.46 -14.39 -6.62
C CYS A 147 15.01 -14.02 -8.04
N LEU A 148 15.72 -13.11 -8.71
CA LEU A 148 15.44 -12.72 -10.09
C LEU A 148 15.56 -13.92 -11.06
N ASN A 149 16.61 -14.73 -10.92
CA ASN A 149 16.79 -15.93 -11.72
C ASN A 149 15.68 -16.98 -11.48
N LEU A 150 15.15 -17.06 -10.25
CA LEU A 150 14.01 -17.94 -9.96
C LEU A 150 12.72 -17.45 -10.64
N ILE A 151 12.47 -16.14 -10.60
CA ILE A 151 11.30 -15.52 -11.25
C ILE A 151 11.36 -15.77 -12.77
N GLU A 152 12.52 -15.53 -13.40
CA GLU A 152 12.72 -15.81 -14.83
C GLU A 152 12.46 -17.27 -15.19
N LYS A 153 12.94 -18.21 -14.37
CA LYS A 153 12.70 -19.65 -14.57
C LYS A 153 11.24 -20.05 -14.41
N GLN A 154 10.54 -19.47 -13.43
CA GLN A 154 9.17 -19.83 -13.12
C GLN A 154 8.17 -19.29 -14.15
N TYR A 155 8.43 -18.11 -14.69
CA TYR A 155 7.48 -17.41 -15.55
C TYR A 155 7.86 -17.40 -17.03
N SER A 156 8.96 -18.06 -17.41
CA SER A 156 9.43 -18.13 -18.80
C SER A 156 9.37 -16.76 -19.48
N LEU A 157 9.82 -15.71 -18.78
CA LEU A 157 9.88 -14.36 -19.34
C LEU A 157 10.73 -14.48 -20.61
N ALA A 158 10.07 -14.42 -21.77
CA ALA A 158 10.69 -14.67 -23.05
C ALA A 158 11.93 -13.79 -23.18
N ARG A 159 13.06 -14.44 -23.45
CA ARG A 159 14.32 -13.77 -23.78
C ARG A 159 14.17 -12.92 -25.03
#